data_AF-A0A7X9XDP3-F1
#
_entry.id   AF-A0A7X9XDP3-F1
#
_cell.length_a   1.000
_cell.length_b   1.000
_cell.length_c   1.000
_cell.angle_alpha   90.00
_cell.angle_beta   90.00
_cell.angle_gamma   90.00
#
_symmetry.space_group_name_H-M   'P 1'
#
loop_
_entity.id
_entity.type
_entity.pdbx_description
1 polymer ?
#
loop_
_entity_poly.entity_id
_entity_poly.type
_entity_poly.pdbx_seq_one_letter_code
_entity_poly.pdbx_strand_id
1 'polypeptide(L)'
;MIKDKQKLILYFVTQKISEEKFELSFPEILERKSIQREFEIAFNTQDSLAIEFLWMIPYKYYDKQFHYYMCKKLILENWHKEHESIALSFQFFYKDPDCIDTVVEAMHLHCEHWDEEDDRDPFVRKCAYILGDIRTEYAIQKLKELSLSSDPIIKEYSTYQLQRIGEI
;
A
#
# COMPACT_ATOMS: atom_id res chain seq x y z
N MET A 1 4.78 -2.18 21.07
CA MET A 1 3.61 -3.00 21.45
C MET A 1 3.31 -4.09 20.42
N ILE A 2 3.23 -3.75 19.13
CA ILE A 2 2.86 -4.71 18.06
C ILE A 2 3.79 -5.92 18.02
N LYS A 3 5.10 -5.70 18.18
CA LYS A 3 6.12 -6.76 18.24
C LYS A 3 5.90 -7.79 19.35
N ASP A 4 5.35 -7.38 20.49
CA ASP A 4 5.08 -8.31 21.59
C ASP A 4 3.77 -9.09 21.38
N LYS A 5 2.93 -8.63 20.43
CA LYS A 5 1.60 -9.19 20.14
C LYS A 5 1.55 -9.99 18.84
N GLN A 6 2.66 -10.19 18.14
CA GLN A 6 2.75 -10.90 16.84
C GLN A 6 2.00 -12.24 16.83
N LYS A 7 2.29 -13.11 17.81
CA LYS A 7 1.63 -14.42 17.94
C LYS A 7 0.13 -14.29 18.17
N LEU A 8 -0.28 -13.29 18.94
CA LEU A 8 -1.68 -13.02 19.23
C LEU A 8 -2.41 -12.51 17.97
N ILE A 9 -1.80 -11.59 17.22
CA ILE A 9 -2.30 -11.10 15.92
C ILE A 9 -2.45 -12.27 14.96
N LEU A 10 -1.42 -13.12 14.81
CA LEU A 10 -1.48 -14.33 13.97
C LEU A 10 -2.61 -15.26 14.37
N TYR A 11 -2.76 -15.54 15.67
CA TYR A 11 -3.84 -16.39 16.16
C TYR A 11 -5.21 -15.81 15.83
N PHE A 12 -5.37 -14.50 15.92
CA PHE A 12 -6.63 -13.86 15.59
C PHE A 12 -6.93 -13.89 14.10
N VAL A 13 -6.00 -13.47 13.23
CA VAL A 13 -6.25 -13.43 11.77
C VAL A 13 -6.36 -14.82 11.16
N THR A 14 -5.74 -15.84 11.78
CA THR A 14 -5.91 -17.25 11.40
C THR A 14 -7.11 -17.93 12.09
N GLN A 15 -7.97 -17.15 12.77
CA GLN A 15 -9.20 -17.61 13.42
C GLN A 15 -8.99 -18.67 14.51
N LYS A 16 -7.80 -18.74 15.11
CA LYS A 16 -7.47 -19.63 16.23
C LYS A 16 -7.98 -19.11 17.58
N ILE A 17 -8.29 -17.81 17.67
CA ILE A 17 -8.93 -17.19 18.84
C ILE A 17 -10.09 -16.31 18.38
N SER A 18 -11.09 -16.16 19.24
CA SER A 18 -12.20 -15.24 19.00
C SER A 18 -11.76 -13.78 19.08
N GLU A 19 -12.57 -12.91 18.49
CA GLU A 19 -12.44 -11.46 18.61
C GLU A 19 -12.43 -10.99 20.06
N GLU A 20 -13.39 -11.47 20.87
CA GLU A 20 -13.44 -11.19 22.31
C GLU A 20 -12.14 -11.56 23.02
N LYS A 21 -11.58 -12.75 22.73
CA LYS A 21 -10.31 -13.18 23.33
C LYS A 21 -9.13 -12.34 22.87
N PHE A 22 -9.14 -11.90 21.60
CA PHE A 22 -8.12 -11.02 21.06
C PHE A 22 -8.15 -9.66 21.75
N GLU A 23 -9.33 -9.02 21.84
CA GLU A 23 -9.52 -7.72 22.47
C GLU A 23 -9.20 -7.75 23.98
N LEU A 24 -9.59 -8.82 24.69
CA LEU A 24 -9.22 -9.00 26.10
C LEU A 24 -7.71 -9.18 26.31
N SER A 25 -7.02 -9.81 25.36
CA SER A 25 -5.56 -10.05 25.44
C SER A 25 -4.73 -8.89 24.87
N PHE A 26 -5.39 -7.94 24.23
CA PHE A 26 -4.79 -6.78 23.58
C PHE A 26 -5.70 -5.54 23.71
N PRO A 27 -6.04 -5.09 24.92
CA PRO A 27 -7.02 -4.03 25.11
C PRO A 27 -6.63 -2.70 24.44
N GLU A 28 -5.33 -2.43 24.29
CA GLU A 28 -4.81 -1.24 23.62
C GLU A 28 -5.21 -1.17 22.13
N ILE A 29 -5.59 -2.29 21.51
CA ILE A 29 -6.10 -2.34 20.12
C ILE A 29 -7.41 -1.56 19.95
N LEU A 30 -8.17 -1.37 21.04
CA LEU A 30 -9.42 -0.62 21.04
C LEU A 30 -9.17 0.90 21.06
N GLU A 31 -7.95 1.32 21.40
CA GLU A 31 -7.54 2.71 21.40
C GLU A 31 -6.94 3.09 20.05
N ARG A 32 -7.73 3.73 19.17
CA ARG A 32 -7.28 4.13 17.82
C ARG A 32 -5.91 4.83 17.80
N LYS A 33 -5.69 5.73 18.77
CA LYS A 33 -4.42 6.49 18.88
C LYS A 33 -3.21 5.59 19.14
N SER A 34 -3.39 4.43 19.76
CA SER A 34 -2.32 3.49 20.07
C SER A 34 -1.78 2.84 18.80
N ILE A 35 -2.65 2.49 17.84
CA ILE A 35 -2.24 1.95 16.53
C ILE A 35 -1.55 3.02 15.69
N GLN A 36 -2.06 4.24 15.69
CA GLN A 36 -1.41 5.36 15.00
C GLN A 36 0.01 5.62 15.53
N ARG A 37 0.16 5.60 16.85
CA ARG A 37 1.47 5.77 17.50
C ARG A 37 2.44 4.65 17.14
N GLU A 38 1.98 3.40 17.15
CA GLU A 38 2.83 2.26 16.79
C GLU A 38 3.25 2.30 15.31
N PHE A 39 2.36 2.72 14.41
CA PHE A 39 2.73 2.97 13.01
C PHE A 39 3.80 4.05 12.88
N GLU A 40 3.64 5.21 13.53
CA GLU A 40 4.64 6.27 13.44
C GLU A 40 5.99 5.84 14.02
N ILE A 41 6.00 5.04 15.09
CA ILE A 41 7.24 4.45 15.61
C ILE A 41 7.86 3.53 14.55
N ALA A 42 7.10 2.56 14.05
CA ALA A 42 7.58 1.58 13.08
C ALA A 42 8.10 2.24 11.80
N PHE A 43 7.38 3.24 11.28
CA PHE A 43 7.76 4.02 10.12
C PHE A 43 9.08 4.77 10.35
N ASN A 44 9.21 5.52 11.45
CA ASN A 44 10.41 6.29 11.74
C ASN A 44 11.63 5.41 12.05
N THR A 45 11.42 4.18 12.52
CA THR A 45 12.50 3.21 12.76
C THR A 45 12.70 2.22 11.62
N GLN A 46 12.00 2.38 10.49
CA GLN A 46 12.02 1.47 9.33
C GLN A 46 11.83 0.00 9.71
N ASP A 47 10.89 -0.25 10.62
CA ASP A 47 10.64 -1.56 11.21
C ASP A 47 9.66 -2.37 10.34
N SER A 48 10.18 -2.95 9.25
CA SER A 48 9.39 -3.69 8.25
C SER A 48 8.48 -4.76 8.88
N LEU A 49 8.97 -5.51 9.88
CA LEU A 49 8.19 -6.53 10.57
C LEU A 49 7.01 -5.92 11.35
N ALA A 50 7.21 -4.77 12.01
CA ALA A 50 6.11 -4.10 12.70
C ALA A 50 5.04 -3.60 11.71
N ILE A 51 5.44 -3.12 10.52
CA ILE A 51 4.51 -2.74 9.45
C ILE A 51 3.70 -3.94 8.97
N GLU A 52 4.33 -5.09 8.73
CA GLU A 52 3.64 -6.32 8.33
C GLU A 52 2.52 -6.67 9.33
N PHE A 53 2.83 -6.69 10.62
CA PHE A 53 1.83 -6.98 11.65
C PHE A 53 0.76 -5.90 11.82
N LEU A 54 1.10 -4.63 11.61
CA LEU A 54 0.11 -3.54 11.58
C LEU A 54 -0.86 -3.73 10.42
N TRP A 55 -0.37 -4.17 9.26
CA TRP A 55 -1.17 -4.43 8.07
C TRP A 55 -2.18 -5.58 8.27
N MET A 56 -1.80 -6.57 9.07
CA MET A 56 -2.68 -7.71 9.42
C MET A 56 -3.81 -7.34 10.37
N ILE A 57 -3.74 -6.21 11.07
CA ILE A 57 -4.82 -5.79 11.98
C ILE A 57 -6.07 -5.45 11.17
N PRO A 58 -7.25 -6.01 11.51
CA PRO A 58 -8.46 -5.69 10.78
C PRO A 58 -8.85 -4.21 10.84
N TYR A 59 -9.38 -3.72 9.72
CA TYR A 59 -9.85 -2.35 9.52
C TYR A 59 -10.78 -1.79 10.60
N LYS A 60 -11.47 -2.63 11.39
CA LYS A 60 -12.34 -2.14 12.47
C LYS A 60 -11.57 -1.44 13.60
N TYR A 61 -10.28 -1.72 13.77
CA TYR A 61 -9.44 -1.19 14.86
C TYR A 61 -8.74 0.13 14.54
N TYR A 62 -8.73 0.56 13.28
CA TYR A 62 -8.28 1.88 12.88
C TYR A 62 -9.30 2.52 11.94
N ASP A 63 -9.16 3.82 11.66
CA ASP A 63 -10.08 4.49 10.75
C ASP A 63 -9.59 4.38 9.29
N LYS A 64 -10.53 4.46 8.35
CA LYS A 64 -10.22 4.36 6.91
C LYS A 64 -9.27 5.48 6.45
N GLN A 65 -9.36 6.68 7.02
CA GLN A 65 -8.50 7.80 6.65
C GLN A 65 -7.05 7.55 7.08
N PHE A 66 -6.86 6.97 8.26
CA PHE A 66 -5.57 6.58 8.78
C PHE A 66 -4.96 5.45 7.96
N HIS A 67 -5.72 4.43 7.56
CA HIS A 67 -5.19 3.41 6.64
C HIS A 67 -4.76 4.01 5.29
N TYR A 68 -5.55 4.94 4.75
CA TYR A 68 -5.22 5.63 3.52
C TYR A 68 -3.93 6.45 3.67
N TYR A 69 -3.78 7.13 4.80
CA TYR A 69 -2.55 7.82 5.16
C TYR A 69 -1.33 6.87 5.28
N MET A 70 -1.48 5.71 5.92
CA MET A 70 -0.43 4.68 5.95
C MET A 70 -0.04 4.24 4.54
N CYS A 71 -1.03 3.96 3.68
CA CYS A 71 -0.81 3.59 2.29
C CYS A 71 0.00 4.65 1.53
N LYS A 72 -0.40 5.93 1.63
CA LYS A 72 0.27 7.05 0.94
C LYS A 72 1.71 7.23 1.39
N LYS A 73 1.98 7.03 2.68
CA LYS A 73 3.36 7.08 3.22
C LYS A 73 4.18 5.90 2.73
N LEU A 74 3.72 4.68 3.00
CA LEU A 74 4.52 3.46 2.78
C LEU A 74 4.80 3.19 1.30
N ILE A 75 3.88 3.50 0.37
CA ILE A 75 4.13 3.19 -1.05
C ILE A 75 5.38 3.88 -1.64
N LEU A 76 5.85 4.95 -1.00
CA LEU A 76 7.04 5.71 -1.40
C LEU A 76 8.32 5.23 -0.72
N GLU A 77 8.23 4.29 0.22
CA GLU A 77 9.34 3.82 1.03
C GLU A 77 9.93 2.53 0.48
N ASN A 78 11.24 2.34 0.58
CA ASN A 78 11.95 1.21 -0.04
C ASN A 78 12.40 0.09 0.91
N TRP A 79 12.10 0.22 2.21
CA TRP A 79 12.62 -0.64 3.28
C TRP A 79 11.65 -1.75 3.75
N HIS A 80 10.44 -1.81 3.21
CA HIS A 80 9.43 -2.83 3.55
C HIS A 80 8.88 -3.53 2.29
N LYS A 81 8.06 -4.57 2.47
CA LYS A 81 7.57 -5.46 1.40
C LYS A 81 6.07 -5.37 1.11
N GLU A 82 5.41 -4.30 1.54
CA GLU A 82 3.93 -4.17 1.48
C GLU A 82 3.42 -3.49 0.21
N HIS A 83 4.30 -3.17 -0.75
CA HIS A 83 3.95 -2.42 -1.96
C HIS A 83 2.80 -3.04 -2.76
N GLU A 84 2.77 -4.36 -2.86
CA GLU A 84 1.65 -5.06 -3.51
C GLU A 84 0.34 -4.85 -2.76
N SER A 85 0.33 -5.10 -1.44
CA SER A 85 -0.84 -4.92 -0.59
C SER A 85 -1.38 -3.48 -0.64
N ILE A 86 -0.46 -2.49 -0.66
CA ILE A 86 -0.80 -1.08 -0.74
C ILE A 86 -1.36 -0.71 -2.13
N ALA A 87 -0.75 -1.20 -3.21
CA ALA A 87 -1.24 -0.95 -4.57
C ALA A 87 -2.66 -1.51 -4.77
N LEU A 88 -2.93 -2.72 -4.26
CA LEU A 88 -4.27 -3.31 -4.25
C LEU A 88 -5.27 -2.45 -3.45
N SER A 89 -4.81 -1.86 -2.33
CA SER A 89 -5.62 -0.95 -1.52
C SER A 89 -6.06 0.29 -2.31
N PHE A 90 -5.13 0.94 -3.02
CA PHE A 90 -5.45 2.07 -3.89
C PHE A 90 -6.41 1.69 -5.02
N GLN A 91 -6.13 0.59 -5.72
CA GLN A 91 -6.89 0.19 -6.89
C GLN A 91 -8.33 -0.22 -6.57
N PHE A 92 -8.53 -1.01 -5.51
CA PHE A 92 -9.82 -1.65 -5.29
C PHE A 92 -10.65 -1.03 -4.17
N PHE A 93 -10.03 -0.40 -3.16
CA PHE A 93 -10.72 0.08 -1.96
C PHE A 93 -10.88 1.60 -1.89
N TYR A 94 -9.89 2.34 -2.38
CA TYR A 94 -9.90 3.80 -2.33
C TYR A 94 -10.40 4.43 -3.62
N LYS A 95 -9.75 4.14 -4.75
CA LYS A 95 -10.07 4.75 -6.06
C LYS A 95 -10.18 6.28 -5.99
N ASP A 96 -9.36 6.89 -5.15
CA ASP A 96 -9.39 8.32 -4.87
C ASP A 96 -8.40 9.05 -5.78
N PRO A 97 -8.82 10.04 -6.59
CA PRO A 97 -7.92 10.84 -7.41
C PRO A 97 -6.79 11.53 -6.62
N ASP A 98 -6.94 11.73 -5.31
CA ASP A 98 -5.91 12.30 -4.44
C ASP A 98 -4.62 11.44 -4.35
N CYS A 99 -4.67 10.16 -4.76
CA CYS A 99 -3.47 9.32 -4.78
C CYS A 99 -2.66 9.39 -6.07
N ILE A 100 -3.13 10.09 -7.12
CA ILE A 100 -2.50 10.08 -8.46
C ILE A 100 -1.02 10.44 -8.39
N ASP A 101 -0.67 11.56 -7.76
CA ASP A 101 0.73 12.00 -7.71
C ASP A 101 1.61 11.04 -6.88
N THR A 102 1.07 10.53 -5.77
CA THR A 102 1.75 9.52 -4.94
C THR A 102 2.01 8.23 -5.73
N VAL A 103 1.05 7.76 -6.53
CA VAL A 103 1.20 6.56 -7.36
C VAL A 103 2.21 6.80 -8.49
N VAL A 104 2.18 7.98 -9.12
CA VAL A 104 3.14 8.35 -10.17
C VAL A 104 4.57 8.39 -9.60
N GLU A 105 4.76 9.02 -8.44
CA GLU A 105 6.06 9.05 -7.76
C GLU A 105 6.55 7.63 -7.42
N ALA A 106 5.65 6.79 -6.89
CA ALA A 106 5.99 5.41 -6.55
C ALA A 106 6.44 4.56 -7.75
N MET A 107 5.96 4.82 -8.97
CA MET A 107 6.42 4.10 -10.17
C MET A 107 7.93 4.24 -10.42
N HIS A 108 8.54 5.31 -9.90
CA HIS A 108 9.97 5.57 -10.01
C HIS A 108 10.79 5.07 -8.80
N LEU A 109 10.12 4.42 -7.83
CA LEU A 109 10.79 3.86 -6.67
C LEU A 109 11.71 2.71 -7.09
N HIS A 110 12.80 2.56 -6.35
CA HIS A 110 13.72 1.44 -6.45
C HIS A 110 13.94 0.86 -5.04
N CYS A 111 13.71 -0.44 -4.92
CA CYS A 111 13.92 -1.19 -3.69
C CYS A 111 14.94 -2.29 -3.95
N GLU A 112 15.98 -2.38 -3.10
CA GLU A 112 17.04 -3.38 -3.28
C GLU A 112 16.49 -4.82 -3.29
N HIS A 113 15.44 -5.08 -2.51
CA HIS A 113 14.82 -6.40 -2.43
C HIS A 113 14.02 -6.80 -3.69
N TRP A 114 13.63 -5.85 -4.55
CA TRP A 114 12.90 -6.17 -5.79
C TRP A 114 13.79 -6.83 -6.83
N ASP A 115 15.10 -6.57 -6.82
CA ASP A 115 16.02 -7.18 -7.77
C ASP A 115 16.21 -8.68 -7.48
N GLU A 116 16.00 -9.10 -6.23
CA GLU A 116 16.03 -10.52 -5.84
C GLU A 116 14.69 -11.23 -6.08
N GLU A 117 13.58 -10.50 -6.02
CA GLU A 117 12.20 -11.03 -6.04
C GLU A 117 11.48 -10.78 -7.38
N ASP A 118 12.11 -10.08 -8.33
CA ASP A 118 11.54 -9.63 -9.61
C ASP A 118 10.24 -8.78 -9.46
N ASP A 119 10.11 -8.07 -8.34
CA ASP A 119 8.85 -7.42 -7.93
C ASP A 119 8.60 -6.04 -8.55
N ARG A 120 9.63 -5.43 -9.15
CA ARG A 120 9.53 -4.09 -9.75
C ARG A 120 8.48 -4.04 -10.86
N ASP A 121 8.54 -4.99 -11.80
CA ASP A 121 7.66 -5.01 -12.96
C ASP A 121 6.17 -5.21 -12.56
N PRO A 122 5.83 -6.21 -11.72
CA PRO A 122 4.49 -6.36 -11.17
C PRO A 122 3.99 -5.12 -10.43
N PHE A 123 4.85 -4.43 -9.68
CA PHE A 123 4.48 -3.23 -8.94
C PHE A 123 4.18 -2.04 -9.86
N VAL A 124 5.07 -1.73 -10.82
CA VAL A 124 4.85 -0.64 -11.79
C VAL A 124 3.60 -0.91 -12.62
N ARG A 125 3.36 -2.16 -13.02
CA ARG A 125 2.12 -2.57 -13.68
C ARG A 125 0.90 -2.17 -12.85
N LYS A 126 0.86 -2.56 -11.57
CA LYS A 126 -0.27 -2.24 -10.68
C LYS A 126 -0.47 -0.74 -10.54
N CYS A 127 0.60 0.05 -10.43
CA CYS A 127 0.53 1.51 -10.41
C CYS A 127 -0.13 2.08 -11.67
N ALA A 128 0.26 1.61 -12.85
CA ALA A 128 -0.39 2.03 -14.10
C ALA A 128 -1.88 1.65 -14.13
N TYR A 129 -2.24 0.46 -13.65
CA TYR A 129 -3.64 0.02 -13.52
C TYR A 129 -4.45 0.93 -12.59
N ILE A 130 -3.89 1.37 -11.45
CA ILE A 130 -4.54 2.33 -10.56
C ILE A 130 -4.91 3.61 -11.33
N LEU A 131 -3.96 4.20 -12.07
CA LEU A 131 -4.21 5.41 -12.85
C LEU A 131 -5.28 5.19 -13.93
N GLY A 132 -5.22 4.07 -14.64
CA GLY A 132 -6.20 3.71 -15.66
C GLY A 132 -7.60 3.47 -15.10
N ASP A 133 -7.71 2.92 -13.89
CA ASP A 133 -8.99 2.68 -13.22
C ASP A 133 -9.58 3.97 -12.60
N ILE A 134 -8.75 4.92 -12.15
CA ILE A 134 -9.19 6.23 -11.66
C ILE A 134 -9.78 7.07 -12.80
N ARG A 135 -9.13 7.08 -13.98
CA ARG A 135 -9.65 7.63 -15.24
C ARG A 135 -10.18 9.08 -15.17
N THR A 136 -9.64 9.90 -14.28
CA THR A 136 -9.85 11.36 -14.35
C THR A 136 -9.02 11.95 -15.49
N GLU A 137 -9.36 13.16 -15.95
CA GLU A 137 -8.55 13.89 -16.94
C GLU A 137 -7.09 14.02 -16.49
N TYR A 138 -6.87 14.25 -15.19
CA TYR A 138 -5.53 14.34 -14.61
C TYR A 138 -4.79 12.99 -14.63
N ALA A 139 -5.45 11.87 -14.29
CA ALA A 139 -4.85 10.55 -14.37
C ALA A 139 -4.48 10.17 -15.81
N ILE A 140 -5.36 10.50 -16.77
CA ILE A 140 -5.11 10.29 -18.20
C ILE A 140 -3.92 11.13 -18.68
N GLN A 141 -3.83 12.40 -18.26
CA GLN A 141 -2.68 13.25 -18.56
C GLN A 141 -1.39 12.63 -18.04
N LYS A 142 -1.37 12.14 -16.79
CA LYS A 142 -0.19 11.47 -16.21
C LYS A 142 0.19 10.20 -16.96
N LEU A 143 -0.78 9.38 -17.37
CA LEU A 143 -0.51 8.22 -18.23
C LEU A 143 0.10 8.63 -19.58
N LYS A 144 -0.37 9.72 -20.20
CA LYS A 144 0.21 10.25 -21.45
C LYS A 144 1.66 10.71 -21.24
N GLU A 145 1.95 11.42 -20.15
CA GLU A 145 3.32 11.81 -19.76
C GLU A 145 4.21 10.57 -19.56
N LEU A 146 3.75 9.59 -18.80
CA LEU A 146 4.49 8.36 -18.49
C LEU A 146 4.70 7.43 -19.70
N SER A 147 3.79 7.45 -20.68
CA SER A 147 3.96 6.72 -21.96
C SER A 147 5.16 7.22 -22.80
N LEU A 148 5.70 8.39 -22.45
CA LEU A 148 6.90 8.95 -23.06
C LEU A 148 8.16 8.75 -22.19
N SER A 149 8.05 8.01 -21.08
CA SER A 149 9.16 7.74 -20.16
C SER A 149 10.33 7.04 -20.86
N SER A 150 11.56 7.35 -20.42
CA SER A 150 12.77 6.60 -20.81
C SER A 150 12.84 5.24 -20.12
N ASP A 151 12.10 5.04 -19.03
CA ASP A 151 11.96 3.75 -18.38
C ASP A 151 11.03 2.85 -19.19
N PRO A 152 11.52 1.71 -19.72
CA PRO A 152 10.74 0.86 -20.62
C PRO A 152 9.51 0.25 -19.95
N ILE A 153 9.59 -0.10 -18.66
CA ILE A 153 8.49 -0.74 -17.92
C ILE A 153 7.36 0.26 -17.68
N ILE A 154 7.72 1.47 -17.20
CA ILE A 154 6.75 2.55 -17.01
C ILE A 154 6.08 2.91 -18.34
N LYS A 155 6.87 3.06 -19.41
CA LYS A 155 6.38 3.38 -20.75
C LYS A 155 5.41 2.32 -21.26
N GLU A 156 5.79 1.05 -21.19
CA GLU A 156 4.98 -0.08 -21.66
C GLU A 156 3.62 -0.10 -20.95
N TYR A 157 3.62 -0.13 -19.62
CA TYR A 157 2.37 -0.24 -18.87
C TYR A 157 1.51 1.00 -18.98
N SER A 158 2.09 2.20 -19.05
CA SER A 158 1.30 3.42 -19.26
C SER A 158 0.66 3.46 -20.65
N THR A 159 1.40 3.02 -21.69
CA THR A 159 0.88 2.90 -23.06
C THR A 159 -0.27 1.88 -23.13
N TYR A 160 -0.06 0.70 -22.53
CA TYR A 160 -1.08 -0.33 -22.45
C TYR A 160 -2.36 0.18 -21.78
N GLN A 161 -2.21 0.96 -20.70
CA GLN A 161 -3.35 1.52 -19.99
C GLN A 161 -4.14 2.52 -20.82
N LEU A 162 -3.47 3.41 -21.57
CA LEU A 162 -4.14 4.33 -22.49
C LEU A 162 -4.93 3.59 -23.59
N GLN A 163 -4.37 2.51 -24.15
CA GLN A 163 -5.08 1.67 -25.11
C GLN A 163 -6.30 0.98 -24.46
N ARG A 164 -6.13 0.41 -23.26
CA ARG A 164 -7.19 -0.27 -22.51
C ARG A 164 -8.40 0.64 -22.26
N ILE A 165 -8.15 1.92 -21.98
CA ILE A 165 -9.20 2.90 -21.67
C ILE A 165 -9.66 3.72 -22.90
N GLY A 166 -9.12 3.45 -24.08
CA GLY A 166 -9.52 4.07 -25.36
C GLY A 166 -9.05 5.50 -25.57
N GLU A 167 -7.89 5.87 -25.00
CA GLU A 167 -7.30 7.21 -25.12
C GLU A 167 -6.24 7.33 -26.23
N ILE A 168 -5.80 6.20 -26.81
CA ILE A 168 -4.95 6.09 -27.99
C ILE A 168 -5.31 4.86 -28.83
#